data_AF-U6BWY3-F1
#
_entry.id   AF-U6BWY3-F1
#
_cell.length_a   1.000
_cell.length_b   1.000
_cell.length_c   1.000
_cell.angle_alpha   90.00
_cell.angle_beta   90.00
_cell.angle_gamma   90.00
#
_symmetry.space_group_name_H-M   'P 1'
#
loop_
_entity.id
_entity.type
_entity.pdbx_description
1 polymer ?
#
loop_
_entity_poly.entity_id
_entity_poly.type
_entity_poly.pdbx_seq_one_letter_code
_entity_poly.pdbx_strand_id
1 'polypeptide(L)'
;VWDQRAYKDCDDTQELGTRNIKVALRRLRKFAREGHEEELDLDDTIRATAANAGWLDIKMVPERHNNVKVLLLMDVGGTMDEHIARVEEMFSATKTEFKHMEFYYFHNCVYDFMWKNNRRRFSEKFATWYE
;
A
#
# COMPACT_ATOMS: atom_id res chain seq x y z
N VAL A 1 7.87 -24.42 11.98
CA VAL A 1 9.02 -23.62 12.46
C VAL A 1 8.99 -22.26 11.77
N TRP A 2 7.95 -21.47 12.03
CA TRP A 2 7.70 -20.14 11.44
C TRP A 2 7.19 -19.22 12.57
N ASP A 3 7.47 -17.93 12.44
CA ASP A 3 7.09 -16.82 13.34
C ASP A 3 7.96 -16.62 14.61
N GLN A 4 9.19 -16.16 14.39
CA GLN A 4 9.76 -15.09 15.21
C GLN A 4 9.69 -13.79 14.41
N ARG A 5 8.64 -13.00 14.64
CA ARG A 5 8.61 -11.61 14.18
C ARG A 5 9.60 -10.83 15.03
N ALA A 6 10.77 -10.57 14.48
CA ALA A 6 11.70 -9.61 15.07
C ALA A 6 11.07 -8.23 14.94
N TYR A 7 10.39 -7.78 16.00
CA TYR A 7 10.02 -6.39 16.16
C TYR A 7 11.33 -5.61 16.32
N LYS A 8 11.74 -4.92 15.26
CA LYS A 8 12.86 -4.00 15.31
C LYS A 8 12.34 -2.70 15.93
N ASP A 9 13.00 -2.23 16.97
CA ASP A 9 12.67 -0.95 17.60
C ASP A 9 12.72 0.18 16.55
N CYS A 10 11.79 1.12 16.67
CA CYS A 10 11.75 2.30 15.81
C CYS A 10 13.05 3.11 16.00
N ASP A 11 13.69 3.48 14.90
CA ASP A 11 14.95 4.21 14.91
C ASP A 11 14.68 5.70 15.11
N ASP A 12 14.94 6.20 16.32
CA ASP A 12 14.71 7.59 16.72
C ASP A 12 15.70 8.58 16.09
N THR A 13 16.73 8.11 15.37
CA THR A 13 17.73 8.97 14.72
C THR A 13 17.37 9.36 13.29
N GLN A 14 16.37 8.71 12.70
CA GLN A 14 16.03 8.89 11.29
C GLN A 14 14.85 9.85 11.13
N GLU A 15 15.11 11.07 10.64
CA GLU A 15 14.03 11.99 10.29
C GLU A 15 13.12 11.37 9.21
N LEU A 16 11.82 11.36 9.49
CA LEU A 16 10.78 10.90 8.56
C LEU A 16 10.64 11.88 7.40
N GLY A 17 11.50 11.74 6.39
CA GLY A 17 11.40 12.47 5.15
C GLY A 17 10.41 11.83 4.18
N THR A 18 9.68 12.67 3.42
CA THR A 18 8.72 12.24 2.38
C THR A 18 9.31 11.24 1.38
N ARG A 19 10.61 11.35 1.05
CA ARG A 19 11.32 10.40 0.18
C ARG A 19 11.45 9.01 0.81
N ASN A 20 11.82 8.91 2.07
CA ASN A 20 12.02 7.63 2.77
C ASN A 20 10.69 6.89 2.89
N ILE A 21 9.63 7.63 3.19
CA ILE A 21 8.26 7.11 3.23
C ILE A 21 7.86 6.58 1.85
N LYS A 22 8.06 7.34 0.76
CA LYS A 22 7.79 6.85 -0.61
C LYS A 22 8.52 5.55 -0.90
N VAL A 23 9.80 5.44 -0.55
CA VAL A 23 10.58 4.20 -0.78
C VAL A 23 10.02 3.04 0.05
N ALA A 24 9.67 3.25 1.32
CA ALA A 24 9.08 2.23 2.18
C ALA A 24 7.74 1.73 1.61
N LEU A 25 6.88 2.64 1.15
CA LEU A 25 5.59 2.31 0.55
C LEU A 25 5.73 1.58 -0.79
N ARG A 26 6.72 1.96 -1.61
CA ARG A 26 7.01 1.24 -2.85
C ARG A 26 7.36 -0.22 -2.61
N ARG A 27 7.98 -0.56 -1.47
CA ARG A 27 8.28 -1.95 -1.09
C ARG A 27 7.05 -2.75 -0.70
N LEU A 28 5.95 -2.08 -0.31
CA LEU A 28 4.68 -2.76 -0.03
C LEU A 28 3.95 -3.19 -1.32
N ARG A 29 4.35 -2.69 -2.50
CA ARG A 29 3.76 -3.09 -3.77
C ARG A 29 4.05 -4.57 -4.04
N LYS A 30 2.99 -5.35 -4.22
CA LYS A 30 3.03 -6.71 -4.74
C LYS A 30 2.36 -6.72 -6.09
N PHE A 31 3.17 -6.92 -7.13
CA PHE A 31 2.68 -7.06 -8.49
C PHE A 31 2.25 -8.51 -8.69
N ALA A 32 0.96 -8.72 -8.91
CA ALA A 32 0.42 -9.98 -9.36
C ALA A 32 0.20 -9.89 -10.87
N ARG A 33 0.41 -11.01 -11.58
CA ARG A 33 0.01 -11.17 -12.98
C ARG A 33 -1.34 -11.89 -12.97
N GLU A 34 -2.45 -11.15 -13.05
CA GLU A 34 -3.80 -11.71 -13.16
C GLU A 34 -4.50 -11.03 -14.35
N GLY A 35 -5.39 -11.74 -15.04
CA GLY A 35 -6.15 -11.19 -16.17
C GLY A 35 -5.75 -11.76 -17.54
N HIS A 36 -6.04 -11.01 -18.60
CA HIS A 36 -5.81 -11.40 -19.99
C HIS A 36 -4.34 -11.25 -20.39
N GLU A 37 -3.87 -12.14 -21.28
CA GLU A 37 -2.51 -12.14 -21.82
C GLU A 37 -2.30 -11.03 -22.85
N GLU A 38 -2.11 -9.81 -22.35
CA GLU A 38 -1.97 -8.60 -23.19
C GLU A 38 -0.50 -8.13 -23.33
N GLU A 39 0.42 -8.62 -22.49
CA GLU A 39 1.84 -8.24 -22.51
C GLU A 39 2.69 -9.30 -23.24
N LEU A 40 3.65 -8.87 -24.06
CA LEU A 40 4.59 -9.78 -24.73
C LEU A 40 5.62 -10.33 -23.73
N ASP A 41 5.65 -11.66 -23.55
CA ASP A 41 6.73 -12.30 -22.80
C ASP A 41 7.92 -12.51 -23.71
N LEU A 42 8.84 -11.53 -23.70
CA LEU A 42 10.02 -11.55 -24.57
C LEU A 42 10.93 -12.76 -24.27
N ASP A 43 11.14 -13.07 -22.99
CA ASP A 43 12.06 -14.13 -22.58
C ASP A 43 11.52 -15.50 -23.02
N ASP A 44 10.23 -15.74 -22.81
CA ASP A 44 9.60 -17.00 -23.20
C ASP A 44 9.41 -17.11 -24.72
N THR A 45 9.09 -16.00 -25.39
CA THR A 45 9.05 -15.91 -26.86
C THR A 45 10.40 -16.26 -27.48
N ILE A 46 11.50 -15.74 -26.94
CA ILE A 46 12.86 -16.04 -27.43
C ILE A 46 13.17 -17.53 -27.25
N ARG A 47 12.89 -18.10 -26.06
CA ARG A 47 13.12 -19.52 -25.79
C ARG A 47 12.28 -20.43 -26.68
N ALA A 48 11.00 -20.14 -26.83
CA ALA A 48 10.08 -20.92 -27.65
C ALA A 48 10.48 -20.86 -29.14
N THR A 49 10.82 -19.67 -29.64
CA THR A 49 11.30 -19.49 -31.01
C THR A 49 12.61 -20.24 -31.26
N ALA A 50 13.55 -20.20 -30.30
CA ALA A 50 14.80 -20.94 -30.40
C ALA A 50 14.58 -22.46 -30.37
N ALA A 51 13.66 -22.96 -29.54
CA ALA A 51 13.31 -24.37 -29.47
C ALA A 51 12.56 -24.85 -30.72
N ASN A 52 11.83 -23.97 -31.39
CA ASN A 52 11.06 -24.25 -32.61
C ASN A 52 11.88 -24.06 -33.90
N ALA A 53 13.18 -24.37 -33.87
CA ALA A 53 14.10 -24.27 -35.01
C ALA A 53 14.11 -22.89 -35.71
N GLY A 54 13.88 -21.81 -34.96
CA GLY A 54 13.86 -20.43 -35.48
C GLY A 54 12.53 -19.96 -36.05
N TRP A 55 11.47 -20.78 -35.99
CA TRP A 55 10.12 -20.35 -36.30
C TRP A 55 9.56 -19.53 -35.14
N LEU A 56 9.16 -18.29 -35.44
CA LEU A 56 8.64 -17.33 -34.45
C LEU A 56 7.44 -17.92 -33.69
N ASP A 57 7.60 -18.07 -32.39
CA ASP A 57 6.54 -18.52 -31.47
C ASP A 57 6.37 -17.46 -30.37
N ILE A 58 5.33 -16.64 -30.54
CA ILE A 58 5.02 -15.51 -29.66
C ILE A 58 4.30 -16.03 -28.42
N LYS A 59 4.84 -15.70 -27.24
CA LYS A 59 4.23 -15.96 -25.94
C LYS A 59 3.73 -14.65 -25.33
N MET A 60 2.48 -14.68 -24.89
CA MET A 60 1.82 -13.56 -24.22
C MET A 60 1.65 -13.92 -22.74
N VAL A 61 1.70 -12.91 -21.87
CA VAL A 61 1.48 -13.06 -20.43
C VAL A 61 0.59 -11.95 -19.91
N PRO A 62 -0.10 -12.16 -18.77
CA PRO A 62 -0.90 -11.10 -18.18
C PRO A 62 -0.03 -9.95 -17.70
N GLU A 63 -0.53 -8.72 -17.90
CA GLU A 63 0.11 -7.52 -17.39
C GLU A 63 0.26 -7.55 -15.86
N ARG A 64 1.34 -6.97 -15.36
CA ARG A 64 1.53 -6.78 -13.92
C ARG A 64 0.67 -5.64 -13.40
N HIS A 65 -0.34 -5.97 -12.59
CA HIS A 65 -1.07 -4.96 -11.82
C HIS A 65 -0.72 -5.03 -10.33
N ASN A 66 -0.75 -3.87 -9.67
CA ASN A 66 -0.63 -3.80 -8.22
C ASN A 66 -1.97 -4.25 -7.60
N ASN A 67 -2.02 -5.44 -7.02
CA ASN A 67 -3.24 -5.99 -6.39
C ASN A 67 -3.33 -5.65 -4.89
N VAL A 68 -2.44 -4.80 -4.38
CA VAL A 68 -2.42 -4.47 -2.95
C VAL A 68 -3.51 -3.44 -2.63
N LYS A 69 -4.38 -3.81 -1.70
CA LYS A 69 -5.34 -2.90 -1.05
C LYS A 69 -4.76 -2.45 0.27
N VAL A 70 -4.71 -1.13 0.50
CA VAL A 70 -4.16 -0.55 1.73
C VAL A 70 -5.30 0.10 2.53
N LEU A 71 -5.38 -0.24 3.82
CA LEU A 71 -6.22 0.44 4.80
C LEU A 71 -5.31 1.20 5.77
N LEU A 72 -5.45 2.51 5.84
CA LEU A 72 -4.67 3.39 6.71
C LEU A 72 -5.54 3.90 7.87
N LEU A 73 -5.14 3.58 9.10
CA LEU A 73 -5.78 4.10 10.32
C LEU A 73 -4.85 5.14 10.96
N MET A 74 -5.38 6.34 11.21
CA MET A 74 -4.60 7.47 11.72
C MET A 74 -5.18 7.96 13.05
N ASP A 75 -4.35 7.99 14.09
CA ASP A 75 -4.73 8.61 15.36
C ASP A 75 -4.70 10.14 15.23
N VAL A 76 -5.68 10.80 15.83
CA VAL A 76 -5.85 12.24 15.79
C VAL A 76 -6.24 12.75 17.17
N GLY A 77 -5.58 13.82 17.62
CA GLY A 77 -5.93 14.58 18.82
C GLY A 77 -4.90 14.45 19.96
N GLY A 78 -4.89 15.44 20.85
CA GLY A 78 -4.01 15.46 22.01
C GLY A 78 -2.54 15.60 21.60
N THR A 79 -1.69 14.68 22.04
CA THR A 79 -0.25 14.68 21.72
C THR A 79 0.05 14.45 20.24
N MET A 80 -0.93 14.01 19.45
CA MET A 80 -0.77 13.82 18.00
C MET A 80 -0.83 15.12 17.20
N ASP A 81 -1.30 16.24 17.78
CA ASP A 81 -1.52 17.49 17.05
C ASP A 81 -0.23 18.06 16.43
N GLU A 82 0.91 17.92 17.12
CA GLU A 82 2.23 18.34 16.62
C GLU A 82 2.75 17.47 15.45
N HIS A 83 2.15 16.30 15.24
CA HIS A 83 2.55 15.35 14.20
C HIS A 83 1.63 15.38 12.96
N ILE A 84 0.50 16.08 13.02
CA ILE A 84 -0.51 16.13 11.94
C ILE A 84 0.14 16.51 10.60
N ALA A 85 0.96 17.56 10.56
CA ALA A 85 1.58 18.01 9.32
C ALA A 85 2.46 16.93 8.66
N ARG A 86 3.24 16.18 9.46
CA ARG A 86 4.06 15.07 8.96
C ARG A 86 3.20 13.92 8.44
N VAL A 87 2.09 13.62 9.11
CA VAL A 87 1.13 12.59 8.70
C VAL A 87 0.41 13.00 7.40
N GLU A 88 0.06 14.27 7.24
CA GLU A 88 -0.54 14.80 6.00
C GLU A 88 0.42 14.74 4.80
N GLU A 89 1.69 15.09 5.01
CA GLU A 89 2.72 14.94 3.98
C GLU A 89 2.92 13.48 3.58
N MET A 90 2.96 12.57 4.56
CA MET A 90 2.98 11.13 4.32
C MET A 90 1.76 10.70 3.48
N PHE A 91 0.56 11.14 3.85
CA PHE A 91 -0.68 10.79 3.17
C PHE A 91 -0.72 11.29 1.73
N SER A 92 -0.24 12.50 1.48
CA SER A 92 -0.12 13.04 0.11
C SER A 92 0.84 12.19 -0.74
N ALA A 93 1.95 11.75 -0.15
CA ALA A 93 2.93 10.90 -0.80
C ALA A 93 2.44 9.44 -1.04
N THR A 94 1.59 8.89 -0.18
CA THR A 94 1.05 7.52 -0.31
C THR A 94 -0.02 7.42 -1.39
N LYS A 95 -0.90 8.42 -1.49
CA LYS A 95 -2.07 8.42 -2.37
C LYS A 95 -1.73 8.24 -3.85
N THR A 96 -0.54 8.69 -4.27
CA THR A 96 -0.08 8.55 -5.66
C THR A 96 0.44 7.16 -6.01
N GLU A 97 0.81 6.35 -5.02
CA GLU A 97 1.49 5.05 -5.25
C GLU A 97 0.52 3.85 -5.18
N PHE A 98 -0.69 4.01 -4.62
CA PHE A 98 -1.69 2.95 -4.50
C PHE A 98 -3.02 3.34 -5.15
N LYS A 99 -3.51 2.49 -6.05
CA LYS A 99 -4.82 2.66 -6.71
C LYS A 99 -5.99 2.46 -5.74
N HIS A 100 -5.81 1.55 -4.77
CA HIS A 100 -6.83 1.20 -3.77
C HIS A 100 -6.30 1.50 -2.37
N MET A 101 -6.58 2.70 -1.88
CA MET A 101 -6.22 3.14 -0.53
C MET A 101 -7.44 3.73 0.17
N GLU A 102 -7.86 3.08 1.26
CA GLU A 102 -8.89 3.56 2.17
C GLU A 102 -8.22 4.12 3.43
N PHE A 103 -8.77 5.20 3.99
CA PHE A 103 -8.23 5.80 5.20
C PHE A 103 -9.32 6.15 6.20
N TYR A 104 -8.98 6.05 7.48
CA TYR A 104 -9.85 6.41 8.60
C TYR A 104 -9.03 7.07 9.71
N TYR A 105 -9.68 7.99 10.42
CA TYR A 105 -9.18 8.61 11.63
C TYR A 105 -9.83 7.97 12.86
N PHE A 106 -9.09 7.87 13.95
CA PHE A 106 -9.58 7.50 15.28
C PHE A 106 -8.95 8.43 16.33
N HIS A 107 -9.44 8.38 17.58
CA HIS A 107 -8.86 9.16 18.69
C HIS A 107 -8.50 8.21 19.84
N ASN A 108 -7.21 8.12 20.17
CA ASN A 108 -6.61 7.26 21.19
C ASN A 108 -6.77 5.75 20.93
N CYS A 109 -8.00 5.28 20.73
CA CYS A 109 -8.34 3.87 20.56
C CYS A 109 -9.35 3.68 19.43
N VAL A 110 -9.16 2.62 18.64
CA VAL A 110 -10.03 2.26 17.51
C VAL A 110 -11.42 1.82 17.97
N TYR A 111 -11.59 1.39 19.23
CA TYR A 111 -12.83 0.81 19.77
C TYR A 111 -14.03 1.76 19.83
N ASP A 112 -13.82 3.08 19.81
CA ASP A 112 -14.91 4.04 19.87
C ASP A 112 -15.57 4.17 18.49
N PHE A 113 -15.01 5.04 17.65
CA PHE A 113 -15.53 5.29 16.31
C PHE A 113 -14.39 5.66 15.38
N MET A 114 -14.51 5.22 14.13
CA MET A 114 -13.66 5.68 13.05
C MET A 114 -14.40 6.69 12.18
N TRP A 115 -13.71 7.65 11.59
CA TRP A 115 -14.33 8.60 10.64
C TRP A 115 -13.41 8.90 9.46
N LYS A 116 -13.99 9.28 8.32
CA LYS A 116 -13.22 9.64 7.11
C LYS A 116 -12.92 11.12 7.00
N ASN A 117 -13.71 11.96 7.67
CA ASN A 117 -13.60 13.41 7.56
C ASN A 117 -13.54 14.07 8.94
N ASN A 118 -12.38 14.62 9.29
CA ASN A 118 -12.15 15.20 10.61
C ASN A 118 -13.04 16.41 10.91
N ARG A 119 -13.42 17.19 9.88
CA ARG A 119 -14.41 18.29 10.02
C ARG A 119 -15.83 17.80 10.28
N ARG A 120 -16.10 16.52 9.99
CA ARG A 120 -17.40 15.85 10.13
C ARG A 120 -17.35 14.70 11.13
N ARG A 121 -16.40 14.72 12.09
CA ARG A 121 -16.21 13.65 13.09
C ARG A 121 -17.46 13.29 13.89
N PHE A 122 -18.42 14.22 13.99
CA PHE A 122 -19.68 14.00 14.69
C PHE A 122 -20.81 13.44 13.80
N SER A 123 -20.71 13.56 12.47
CA SER A 123 -21.76 13.17 11.53
C SER A 123 -21.45 11.93 10.69
N GLU A 124 -20.17 11.60 10.50
CA GLU A 124 -19.74 10.41 9.73
C GLU A 124 -18.93 9.48 10.65
N LYS A 125 -19.64 8.71 11.49
CA LYS A 125 -19.04 7.70 12.37
C LYS A 125 -19.24 6.31 11.79
N PHE A 126 -18.16 5.55 11.71
CA PHE A 126 -18.17 4.12 11.45
C PHE A 126 -18.02 3.40 12.79
N ALA A 127 -19.01 2.59 13.14
CA ALA A 127 -18.91 1.71 14.30
C ALA A 127 -17.75 0.73 14.09
N THR A 128 -16.99 0.49 15.15
CA THR A 128 -16.00 -0.59 15.18
C THR A 128 -16.62 -1.77 15.92
N TRP A 129 -16.00 -2.96 15.87
CA TRP A 129 -16.63 -4.23 16.27
C TRP A 129 -16.87 -4.35 17.79
N TYR A 130 -17.86 -3.61 18.30
CA TYR A 130 -18.64 -3.86 19.51
C TYR A 130 -20.07 -3.33 19.22
N GLU A 131 -21.01 -4.28 19.11
CA GLU A 131 -22.40 -4.22 18.58
C GLU A 131 -22.56 -4.39 17.06
#